data_AF-A0A9N8VFM2-F1
#
_entry.id   AF-A0A9N8VFM2-F1
#
_cell.length_a   1.000
_cell.length_b   1.000
_cell.length_c   1.000
_cell.angle_alpha   90.00
_cell.angle_beta   90.00
_cell.angle_gamma   90.00
#
_symmetry.space_group_name_H-M   'P 1'
#
loop_
_entity.id
_entity.type
_entity.pdbx_description
1 polymer ?
#
loop_
_entity_poly.entity_id
_entity_poly.type
_entity_poly.pdbx_seq_one_letter_code
_entity_poly.pdbx_strand_id
1 'polypeptide(L)'
;MTMTIEDSTLQNLFPIPLTFDCFEEILCHLIDSPKTLYSCILVNRLWCRTAIPLLWSHPFEVHGFGERSSDIIQIYISCLPEDERQLLIDEGLDLSPSTPLLFDYSKFLQSFDSAFFTGAIMSWLSTRANYRLDPEKDEDPDLCTYTYLVQCVIGNLLFSHSKGLRDLDLAHFEDDDDSLIIDIATFDDANKALSRLENFQFDYSGWKLNDLDDDKSSEIISNLFNFMAECSHNIQHIYINITNLAGKDDELVQIAKSFKRLIETQKGVRELIIVEFWSPYVADILFNSLICQWNSLTFLKFHHLDIDQFRILLPILPILVNLETLQFLDFIVPILQMSNKNLRSLYLEDVTPSLIQQIGNNCRYLTHLSLTLVTPEIPDLLFTLLRSLQNLIHFSLYSNSTECPFLSTDSLTQFSEAIPERLKYFGVKLHIDACILEFFLNQCRAKLHVLAIYRSEIVDNLFLDVLYKYAKNVGSLKKILINWDGVIGVLKTMVNVIYDVVDPSHPFSGWIWNSIDLIVF
;
A
#
# COMPACT_ATOMS: atom_id res chain seq x y z
N MET A 1 54.81 23.51 61.68
CA MET A 1 54.10 22.25 61.36
C MET A 1 53.48 22.44 59.99
N THR A 2 54.26 22.14 58.96
CA THR A 2 53.88 22.22 57.54
C THR A 2 53.29 20.87 57.16
N MET A 3 51.99 20.82 56.90
CA MET A 3 51.33 19.66 56.30
C MET A 3 51.19 19.91 54.81
N THR A 4 52.03 19.22 54.03
CA THR A 4 51.84 18.94 52.61
C THR A 4 50.67 17.97 52.46
N ILE A 5 49.58 18.42 51.83
CA ILE A 5 48.54 17.51 51.35
C ILE A 5 49.01 16.99 49.99
N GLU A 6 49.15 15.67 49.90
CA GLU A 6 49.61 14.94 48.73
C GLU A 6 48.65 15.11 47.55
N ASP A 7 49.22 15.44 46.40
CA ASP A 7 48.63 15.60 45.06
C ASP A 7 47.97 14.32 44.49
N SER A 8 47.89 13.24 45.28
CA SER A 8 47.56 11.88 44.81
C SER A 8 46.07 11.52 44.87
N THR A 9 45.22 12.38 45.43
CA THR A 9 43.79 12.06 45.67
C THR A 9 42.80 12.77 44.73
N LEU A 10 43.26 13.67 43.87
CA LEU A 10 42.40 14.42 42.93
C LEU A 10 42.21 13.74 41.55
N GLN A 11 42.86 12.61 41.28
CA GLN A 11 42.72 11.91 39.99
C GLN A 11 41.44 11.05 39.85
N ASN A 12 40.66 10.84 40.92
CA ASN A 12 39.50 9.93 40.92
C ASN A 12 38.12 10.63 40.87
N LEU A 13 38.04 11.91 40.52
CA LEU A 13 36.78 12.68 40.47
C LEU A 13 36.23 12.95 39.07
N PHE A 14 36.90 12.47 38.00
CA PHE A 14 36.33 12.53 36.67
C PHE A 14 35.55 11.23 36.38
N PRO A 15 34.30 11.31 35.92
CA PRO A 15 33.60 10.12 35.46
C PRO A 15 34.45 9.43 34.39
N ILE A 16 34.58 8.11 34.50
CA ILE A 16 35.31 7.31 33.51
C ILE A 16 34.74 7.68 32.13
N PRO A 17 35.56 8.18 31.19
CA PRO A 17 35.09 8.49 29.86
C PRO A 17 34.49 7.21 29.25
N LEU A 18 33.24 7.28 28.78
CA LEU A 18 32.64 6.20 28.00
C LEU A 18 33.61 5.81 26.87
N THR A 19 33.81 4.51 26.67
CA THR A 19 34.67 4.01 25.59
C THR A 19 34.02 4.30 24.24
N PHE A 20 34.83 4.28 23.17
CA PHE A 20 34.34 4.47 21.81
C PHE A 20 33.18 3.51 21.48
N ASP A 21 33.33 2.23 21.82
CA ASP A 21 32.32 1.19 21.56
C ASP A 21 30.97 1.49 22.25
N CYS A 22 31.00 2.02 23.48
CA CYS A 22 29.78 2.42 24.17
C CYS A 22 29.11 3.62 23.49
N PHE A 23 29.89 4.57 22.96
CA PHE A 23 29.33 5.71 22.22
C PHE A 23 28.73 5.28 20.89
N GLU A 24 29.39 4.37 20.17
CA GLU A 24 28.88 3.82 18.92
C GLU A 24 27.52 3.16 19.14
N GLU A 25 27.39 2.29 20.15
CA GLU A 25 26.14 1.63 20.50
C GLU A 25 25.02 2.64 20.86
N ILE A 26 25.33 3.66 21.66
CA ILE A 26 24.34 4.70 22.02
C ILE A 26 23.85 5.45 20.79
N LEU A 27 24.77 5.83 19.89
CA LEU A 27 24.42 6.63 18.71
C LEU A 27 23.67 5.79 17.66
N CYS A 28 23.91 4.48 17.57
CA CYS A 28 23.15 3.58 16.70
C CYS A 28 21.64 3.63 16.97
N HIS A 29 21.23 3.79 18.24
CA HIS A 29 19.81 3.97 18.60
C HIS A 29 19.21 5.31 18.17
N LEU A 30 20.01 6.22 17.61
CA LEU A 30 19.57 7.53 17.11
C LEU A 30 19.47 7.58 15.59
N ILE A 31 19.64 6.45 14.88
CA ILE A 31 19.63 6.39 13.41
C ILE A 31 18.32 6.96 12.82
N ASP A 32 17.18 6.66 13.47
CA ASP A 32 15.85 7.18 13.09
C ASP A 32 15.61 8.63 13.53
N SER A 33 16.62 9.30 14.08
CA SER A 33 16.55 10.69 14.56
C SER A 33 17.65 11.57 13.96
N PRO A 34 17.58 11.91 12.65
CA PRO A 34 18.63 12.66 11.96
C PRO A 34 18.93 14.03 12.58
N LYS A 35 17.90 14.72 13.11
CA LYS A 35 18.07 16.01 13.82
C LYS A 35 18.94 15.86 15.09
N THR A 36 18.79 14.74 15.79
CA THR A 36 19.57 14.44 16.99
C THR A 36 21.00 14.10 16.59
N LEU A 37 21.21 13.26 15.57
CA LEU A 37 22.53 12.98 15.01
C LEU A 37 23.25 14.24 14.53
N TYR A 38 22.52 15.17 13.90
CA TYR A 38 23.07 16.48 13.52
C TYR A 38 23.51 17.30 14.75
N SER A 39 22.78 17.22 15.86
CA SER A 39 23.22 17.85 17.11
C SER A 39 24.48 17.17 17.66
N CYS A 40 24.57 15.84 17.54
CA CYS A 40 25.73 15.05 17.97
C CYS A 40 27.02 15.46 17.24
N ILE A 41 26.97 15.71 15.92
CA ILE A 41 28.17 16.06 15.15
C ILE A 41 28.80 17.40 15.59
N LEU A 42 28.04 18.27 16.26
CA LEU A 42 28.50 19.58 16.73
C LEU A 42 29.15 19.54 18.13
N VAL A 43 29.05 18.42 18.85
CA VAL A 43 29.51 18.31 20.25
C VAL A 43 31.04 18.32 20.33
N ASN A 44 31.70 17.36 19.68
CA ASN A 44 33.16 17.25 19.62
C ASN A 44 33.60 16.33 18.47
N ARG A 45 34.92 16.20 18.25
CA ARG A 45 35.49 15.38 17.17
C ARG A 45 35.15 13.89 17.26
N LEU A 46 35.00 13.34 18.46
CA LEU A 46 34.64 11.93 18.65
C LEU A 46 33.20 11.69 18.19
N TRP A 47 32.27 12.49 18.70
CA TRP A 47 30.85 12.40 18.34
C TRP A 47 30.62 12.68 16.86
N CYS A 48 31.33 13.66 16.29
CA CYS A 48 31.31 13.93 14.86
C CYS A 48 31.72 12.70 14.04
N ARG A 49 32.84 12.06 14.36
CA ARG A 49 33.33 10.88 13.63
C ARG A 49 32.42 9.67 13.73
N THR A 50 31.70 9.51 14.84
CA THR A 50 30.79 8.37 15.03
C THR A 50 29.39 8.64 14.46
N ALA A 51 28.88 9.87 14.57
CA ALA A 51 27.54 10.23 14.10
C ALA A 51 27.47 10.50 12.58
N ILE A 52 28.55 10.95 11.94
CA ILE A 52 28.55 11.20 10.48
C ILE A 52 28.23 9.94 9.67
N PRO A 53 28.86 8.76 9.92
CA PRO A 53 28.50 7.54 9.21
C PRO A 53 27.04 7.13 9.37
N LEU A 54 26.42 7.40 10.53
CA LEU A 54 25.01 7.12 10.79
C LEU A 54 24.09 8.14 10.11
N LEU A 55 24.49 9.40 10.03
CA LEU A 55 23.72 10.44 9.35
C LEU A 55 23.73 10.24 7.83
N TRP A 56 24.82 9.71 7.29
CA TRP A 56 25.04 9.50 5.86
C TRP A 56 24.76 8.05 5.40
N SER A 57 24.16 7.22 6.25
CA SER A 57 23.78 5.86 5.86
C SER A 57 22.56 5.82 4.93
N HIS A 58 21.61 6.76 5.12
CA HIS A 58 20.35 6.86 4.36
C HIS A 58 20.07 8.32 3.95
N PRO A 59 21.00 9.01 3.26
CA PRO A 59 20.98 10.47 3.11
C PRO A 59 19.77 10.97 2.29
N PHE A 60 19.31 10.18 1.32
CA PHE A 60 18.19 10.54 0.44
C PHE A 60 16.83 10.43 1.15
N GLU A 61 16.63 9.37 1.95
CA GLU A 61 15.40 9.18 2.74
C GLU A 61 15.18 10.29 3.78
N VAL A 62 16.26 10.74 4.43
CA VAL A 62 16.20 11.76 5.49
C VAL A 62 15.81 13.15 4.96
N HIS A 63 16.18 13.46 3.71
CA HIS A 63 16.10 14.80 3.16
C HIS A 63 15.11 14.94 2.00
N GLY A 64 14.60 13.84 1.44
CA GLY A 64 13.53 13.80 0.44
C GLY A 64 13.87 14.62 -0.80
N PHE A 65 12.99 15.56 -1.17
CA PHE A 65 13.13 16.45 -2.33
C PHE A 65 13.40 17.91 -1.91
N GLY A 66 14.08 18.69 -2.76
CA GLY A 66 14.29 20.14 -2.58
C GLY A 66 15.75 20.56 -2.29
N GLU A 67 15.95 21.75 -1.72
CA GLU A 67 17.29 22.36 -1.56
C GLU A 67 18.28 21.47 -0.81
N ARG A 68 17.84 20.79 0.25
CA ARG A 68 18.73 19.92 1.04
C ARG A 68 19.18 18.68 0.28
N SER A 69 18.34 18.12 -0.59
CA SER A 69 18.74 16.97 -1.41
C SER A 69 19.68 17.41 -2.54
N SER A 70 19.52 18.64 -3.04
CA SER A 70 20.51 19.26 -3.93
C SER A 70 21.89 19.40 -3.27
N ASP A 71 21.96 19.81 -2.00
CA ASP A 71 23.22 19.90 -1.27
C ASP A 71 23.92 18.54 -1.11
N ILE A 72 23.16 17.45 -0.96
CA ILE A 72 23.71 16.08 -0.89
C ILE A 72 24.39 15.71 -2.21
N ILE A 73 23.72 15.96 -3.34
CA ILE A 73 24.30 15.74 -4.67
C ILE A 73 25.57 16.58 -4.83
N GLN A 74 25.56 17.84 -4.39
CA GLN A 74 26.74 18.70 -4.44
C GLN A 74 27.92 18.14 -3.64
N ILE A 75 27.65 17.51 -2.49
CA ILE A 75 28.68 16.84 -1.69
C ILE A 75 29.24 15.61 -2.41
N TYR A 76 28.40 14.80 -3.06
CA TYR A 76 28.88 13.67 -3.87
C TYR A 76 29.66 14.10 -5.10
N ILE A 77 29.24 15.16 -5.80
CA ILE A 77 30.03 15.77 -6.87
C ILE A 77 31.41 16.21 -6.38
N SER A 78 31.51 16.68 -5.13
CA SER A 78 32.78 17.08 -4.51
C SER A 78 33.64 15.86 -4.08
N CYS A 79 33.04 14.67 -3.99
CA CYS A 79 33.74 13.40 -3.74
C CYS A 79 34.27 12.74 -5.03
N LEU A 80 33.84 13.20 -6.22
CA LEU A 80 34.25 12.60 -7.49
C LEU A 80 35.76 12.74 -7.73
N PRO A 81 36.39 11.72 -8.33
CA PRO A 81 37.69 11.87 -8.97
C PRO A 81 37.68 13.02 -10.00
N GLU A 82 38.84 13.67 -10.20
CA GLU A 82 38.91 14.86 -11.07
C GLU A 82 38.58 14.53 -12.53
N ASP A 83 38.89 13.31 -12.99
CA ASP A 83 38.55 12.81 -14.31
C ASP A 83 37.04 12.62 -14.51
N GLU A 84 36.34 11.98 -13.56
CA GLU A 84 34.87 11.84 -13.61
C GLU A 84 34.17 13.20 -13.50
N ARG A 85 34.72 14.11 -12.70
CA ARG A 85 34.24 15.49 -12.59
C ARG A 85 34.43 16.24 -13.91
N GLN A 86 35.53 16.01 -14.61
CA GLN A 86 35.79 16.61 -15.92
C GLN A 86 34.79 16.12 -16.98
N LEU A 87 34.37 14.83 -16.94
CA LEU A 87 33.34 14.31 -17.84
C LEU A 87 32.04 15.14 -17.76
N LEU A 88 31.57 15.44 -16.55
CA LEU A 88 30.36 16.25 -16.36
C LEU A 88 30.53 17.68 -16.90
N ILE A 89 31.72 18.28 -16.74
CA ILE A 89 32.03 19.62 -17.25
C ILE A 89 32.09 19.63 -18.78
N ASP A 90 32.68 18.60 -19.38
CA ASP A 90 32.81 18.46 -20.84
C ASP A 90 31.43 18.30 -21.51
N GLU A 91 30.47 17.67 -20.83
CA GLU A 91 29.06 17.57 -21.23
C GLU A 91 28.25 18.86 -20.96
N GLY A 92 28.90 19.93 -20.49
CA GLY A 92 28.32 21.27 -20.35
C GLY A 92 27.74 21.62 -18.98
N LEU A 93 27.94 20.78 -17.95
CA LEU A 93 27.49 21.09 -16.59
C LEU A 93 28.45 22.05 -15.89
N ASP A 94 27.93 23.20 -15.43
CA ASP A 94 28.70 24.17 -14.66
C ASP A 94 28.90 23.69 -13.21
N LEU A 95 30.00 22.99 -12.94
CA LEU A 95 30.34 22.52 -11.60
C LEU A 95 31.07 23.60 -10.79
N SER A 96 30.51 23.97 -9.64
CA SER A 96 31.21 24.81 -8.66
C SER A 96 32.57 24.21 -8.27
N PRO A 97 33.56 25.06 -7.90
CA PRO A 97 34.85 24.58 -7.43
C PRO A 97 34.69 23.65 -6.23
N SER A 98 35.37 22.50 -6.24
CA SER A 98 35.33 21.54 -5.13
C SER A 98 35.87 22.19 -3.86
N THR A 99 35.13 22.04 -2.75
CA THR A 99 35.61 22.43 -1.43
C THR A 99 36.22 21.21 -0.75
N PRO A 100 37.33 21.36 0.01
CA PRO A 100 37.95 20.23 0.70
C PRO A 100 36.96 19.59 1.68
N LEU A 101 36.59 18.35 1.42
CA LEU A 101 35.67 17.60 2.28
C LEU A 101 36.38 17.10 3.53
N LEU A 102 35.67 17.15 4.67
CA LEU A 102 36.17 16.63 5.94
C LEU A 102 36.17 15.09 5.99
N PHE A 103 35.25 14.49 5.24
CA PHE A 103 35.05 13.05 5.15
C PHE A 103 34.78 12.66 3.70
N ASP A 104 35.08 11.41 3.39
CA ASP A 104 34.67 10.77 2.14
C ASP A 104 33.27 10.19 2.34
N TYR A 105 32.26 11.01 2.07
CA TYR A 105 30.87 10.73 2.41
C TYR A 105 30.27 9.58 1.59
N SER A 106 30.78 9.30 0.39
CA SER A 106 30.29 8.19 -0.45
C SER A 106 30.52 6.82 0.18
N LYS A 107 31.47 6.69 1.12
CA LYS A 107 31.77 5.45 1.84
C LYS A 107 30.77 5.09 2.94
N PHE A 108 29.85 5.99 3.28
CA PHE A 108 28.95 5.79 4.43
C PHE A 108 27.55 5.30 4.04
N LEU A 109 27.22 5.31 2.74
CA LEU A 109 25.92 4.86 2.24
C LEU A 109 25.65 3.40 2.63
N GLN A 110 24.49 3.15 3.23
CA GLN A 110 24.00 1.80 3.55
C GLN A 110 22.63 1.51 2.91
N SER A 111 21.84 2.53 2.61
CA SER A 111 20.61 2.42 1.81
C SER A 111 20.70 3.22 0.53
N PHE A 112 20.26 2.61 -0.57
CA PHE A 112 20.12 3.28 -1.85
C PHE A 112 18.67 3.20 -2.33
N ASP A 113 18.02 4.36 -2.41
CA ASP A 113 16.68 4.54 -2.96
C ASP A 113 16.79 5.30 -4.29
N SER A 114 16.42 4.66 -5.40
CA SER A 114 16.60 5.25 -6.73
C SER A 114 15.66 6.42 -6.99
N ALA A 115 14.43 6.43 -6.47
CA ALA A 115 13.47 7.50 -6.71
C ALA A 115 13.91 8.79 -6.01
N PHE A 116 14.30 8.72 -4.74
CA PHE A 116 14.83 9.88 -4.03
C PHE A 116 16.18 10.33 -4.59
N PHE A 117 17.02 9.39 -5.02
CA PHE A 117 18.28 9.72 -5.68
C PHE A 117 18.06 10.50 -6.99
N THR A 118 17.20 10.01 -7.88
CA THR A 118 16.82 10.69 -9.12
C THR A 118 16.22 12.07 -8.85
N GLY A 119 15.27 12.17 -7.91
CA GLY A 119 14.68 13.45 -7.56
C GLY A 119 15.65 14.46 -6.93
N ALA A 120 16.66 13.98 -6.18
CA ALA A 120 17.73 14.82 -5.66
C ALA A 120 18.61 15.39 -6.78
N ILE A 121 18.94 14.57 -7.80
CA ILE A 121 19.66 14.99 -8.99
C ILE A 121 18.86 16.03 -9.77
N MET A 122 17.58 15.76 -10.05
CA MET A 122 16.70 16.70 -10.75
C MET A 122 16.57 18.04 -10.00
N SER A 123 16.47 17.99 -8.66
CA SER A 123 16.48 19.19 -7.81
C SER A 123 17.79 19.95 -7.95
N TRP A 124 18.94 19.27 -7.95
CA TRP A 124 20.26 19.88 -8.10
C TRP A 124 20.52 20.46 -9.49
N LEU A 125 20.03 19.81 -10.54
CA LEU A 125 20.06 20.34 -11.90
C LEU A 125 19.23 21.62 -11.97
N SER A 126 18.01 21.60 -11.41
CA SER A 126 17.08 22.73 -11.45
C SER A 126 17.58 24.00 -10.73
N THR A 127 18.46 23.87 -9.71
CA THR A 127 19.03 25.04 -9.01
C THR A 127 20.14 25.75 -9.79
N ARG A 128 20.62 25.15 -10.90
CA ARG A 128 21.70 25.70 -11.72
C ARG A 128 21.14 26.42 -12.93
N ALA A 129 21.60 27.65 -13.16
CA ALA A 129 21.01 28.64 -14.06
C ALA A 129 21.05 28.32 -15.58
N ASN A 130 21.44 27.11 -15.98
CA ASN A 130 21.50 26.68 -17.39
C ASN A 130 20.20 26.04 -17.90
N TYR A 131 19.12 25.95 -17.12
CA TYR A 131 17.77 25.73 -17.67
C TYR A 131 17.13 26.99 -18.28
N ARG A 132 17.95 27.94 -18.75
CA ARG A 132 17.52 28.78 -19.86
C ARG A 132 17.64 27.92 -21.10
N LEU A 133 16.60 27.12 -21.37
CA LEU A 133 16.30 26.64 -22.71
C LEU A 133 16.47 27.85 -23.63
N ASP A 134 17.54 27.90 -24.42
CA ASP A 134 17.59 28.82 -25.53
C ASP A 134 16.59 28.26 -26.54
N PRO A 135 15.39 28.85 -26.69
CA PRO A 135 14.33 28.25 -27.51
C PRO A 135 14.73 28.14 -28.99
N GLU A 136 15.88 28.73 -29.37
CA GLU A 136 16.43 28.73 -30.71
C GLU A 136 17.48 27.63 -30.97
N LYS A 137 17.84 26.80 -29.96
CA LYS A 137 18.76 25.66 -30.14
C LYS A 137 18.01 24.33 -30.05
N ASP A 138 17.75 23.73 -31.22
CA ASP A 138 17.16 22.39 -31.38
C ASP A 138 18.03 21.24 -30.81
N GLU A 139 19.23 21.50 -30.28
CA GLU A 139 20.25 20.49 -29.90
C GLU A 139 20.62 20.45 -28.40
N ASP A 140 20.00 21.25 -27.53
CA ASP A 140 20.34 21.18 -26.09
C ASP A 140 19.74 19.91 -25.45
N PRO A 141 20.52 19.10 -24.69
CA PRO A 141 20.00 17.90 -24.04
C PRO A 141 18.88 18.26 -23.06
N ASP A 142 17.81 17.48 -23.06
CA ASP A 142 16.72 17.66 -22.10
C ASP A 142 17.17 17.34 -20.66
N LEU A 143 16.35 17.76 -19.68
CA LEU A 143 16.57 17.49 -18.26
C LEU A 143 16.78 15.99 -17.98
N CYS A 144 16.11 15.12 -18.73
CA CYS A 144 16.20 13.67 -18.59
C CYS A 144 17.60 13.16 -18.94
N THR A 145 18.19 13.64 -20.02
CA THR A 145 19.55 13.26 -20.47
C THR A 145 20.60 13.63 -19.42
N TYR A 146 20.54 14.86 -18.89
CA TYR A 146 21.45 15.28 -17.82
C TYR A 146 21.22 14.52 -16.51
N THR A 147 19.96 14.22 -16.19
CA THR A 147 19.61 13.43 -15.01
C THR A 147 20.25 12.05 -15.10
N TYR A 148 20.09 11.35 -16.23
CA TYR A 148 20.69 10.04 -16.46
C TYR A 148 22.23 10.08 -16.39
N LEU A 149 22.87 11.05 -17.05
CA LEU A 149 24.32 11.20 -17.00
C LEU A 149 24.85 11.34 -15.56
N VAL A 150 24.25 12.26 -14.78
CA VAL A 150 24.65 12.50 -13.39
C VAL A 150 24.34 11.28 -12.52
N GLN A 151 23.23 10.59 -12.79
CA GLN A 151 22.84 9.36 -12.11
C GLN A 151 23.85 8.24 -12.33
N CYS A 152 24.36 8.06 -13.55
CA CYS A 152 25.41 7.09 -13.85
C CYS A 152 26.72 7.43 -13.13
N VAL A 153 27.19 8.67 -13.23
CA VAL A 153 28.47 9.09 -12.63
C VAL A 153 28.43 9.00 -11.11
N ILE A 154 27.43 9.58 -10.47
CA ILE A 154 27.32 9.54 -9.00
C ILE A 154 26.96 8.13 -8.53
N GLY A 155 26.10 7.40 -9.25
CA GLY A 155 25.77 6.01 -8.94
C GLY A 155 27.01 5.11 -8.92
N ASN A 156 27.87 5.24 -9.93
CA ASN A 156 29.14 4.50 -10.01
C ASN A 156 30.07 4.82 -8.83
N LEU A 157 30.20 6.10 -8.46
CA LEU A 157 30.95 6.51 -7.27
C LEU A 157 30.39 5.86 -5.99
N LEU A 158 29.07 5.89 -5.80
CA LEU A 158 28.44 5.36 -4.59
C LEU A 158 28.61 3.84 -4.47
N PHE A 159 28.50 3.09 -5.57
CA PHE A 159 28.66 1.65 -5.57
C PHE A 159 30.14 1.24 -5.42
N SER A 160 31.05 1.92 -6.11
CA SER A 160 32.48 1.62 -6.03
C SER A 160 33.10 1.93 -4.66
N HIS A 161 32.60 2.96 -3.96
CA HIS A 161 33.04 3.31 -2.61
C HIS A 161 32.26 2.58 -1.50
N SER A 162 31.20 1.85 -1.85
CA SER A 162 30.33 1.17 -0.89
C SER A 162 31.08 0.13 -0.05
N LYS A 163 30.75 0.07 1.24
CA LYS A 163 31.22 -0.97 2.16
C LYS A 163 30.24 -2.15 2.29
N GLY A 164 29.26 -2.20 1.40
CA GLY A 164 28.13 -3.11 1.44
C GLY A 164 26.87 -2.39 1.88
N LEU A 165 25.92 -2.24 0.97
CA LEU A 165 24.56 -1.78 1.22
C LEU A 165 23.80 -2.85 2.01
N ARG A 166 22.88 -2.40 2.85
CA ARG A 166 21.90 -3.22 3.57
C ARG A 166 20.53 -3.13 2.93
N ASP A 167 20.19 -1.94 2.42
CA ASP A 167 18.90 -1.64 1.83
C ASP A 167 19.08 -1.18 0.38
N LEU A 168 18.23 -1.70 -0.50
CA LEU A 168 18.18 -1.32 -1.91
C LEU A 168 16.71 -1.20 -2.30
N ASP A 169 16.31 0.01 -2.66
CA ASP A 169 15.00 0.31 -3.22
C ASP A 169 15.19 0.87 -4.64
N LEU A 170 14.67 0.12 -5.63
CA LEU A 170 14.72 0.51 -7.03
C LEU A 170 13.30 0.69 -7.53
N ALA A 171 12.98 1.93 -7.88
CA ALA A 171 11.71 2.33 -8.45
C ALA A 171 11.90 2.98 -9.83
N HIS A 172 11.01 2.63 -10.76
CA HIS A 172 10.82 3.31 -12.03
C HIS A 172 9.33 3.35 -12.38
N PHE A 173 8.78 4.55 -12.50
CA PHE A 173 7.35 4.76 -12.69
C PHE A 173 7.02 5.28 -14.09
N GLU A 174 5.80 4.98 -14.55
CA GLU A 174 5.26 5.34 -15.86
C GLU A 174 5.35 6.85 -16.20
N ASP A 175 5.36 7.72 -15.17
CA ASP A 175 5.50 9.17 -15.30
C ASP A 175 6.96 9.63 -15.57
N ASP A 176 7.95 8.72 -15.52
CA ASP A 176 9.39 9.03 -15.65
C ASP A 176 9.89 9.19 -17.10
N ASP A 177 9.00 9.67 -18.01
CA ASP A 177 9.18 10.00 -19.44
C ASP A 177 10.54 9.61 -20.07
N ASP A 178 10.50 8.59 -20.95
CA ASP A 178 11.58 8.08 -21.82
C ASP A 178 12.91 7.63 -21.15
N SER A 179 13.04 7.73 -19.82
CA SER A 179 14.24 7.24 -19.12
C SER A 179 14.18 5.73 -18.86
N LEU A 180 15.28 5.01 -19.13
CA LEU A 180 15.40 3.60 -18.75
C LEU A 180 15.63 3.48 -17.24
N ILE A 181 15.17 2.38 -16.66
CA ILE A 181 15.54 2.00 -15.28
C ILE A 181 17.07 1.98 -15.13
N ILE A 182 17.55 2.49 -14.00
CA ILE A 182 18.98 2.50 -13.67
C ILE A 182 19.56 1.08 -13.65
N ASP A 183 20.48 0.79 -14.58
CA ASP A 183 21.17 -0.51 -14.63
C ASP A 183 22.37 -0.54 -13.67
N ILE A 184 22.07 -0.64 -12.37
CA ILE A 184 23.11 -0.67 -11.32
C ILE A 184 24.06 -1.87 -11.42
N ALA A 185 23.69 -2.91 -12.18
CA ALA A 185 24.56 -4.07 -12.38
C ALA A 185 25.78 -3.73 -13.27
N THR A 186 25.73 -2.60 -13.99
CA THR A 186 26.84 -2.08 -14.79
C THR A 186 27.86 -1.26 -13.98
N PHE A 187 27.53 -0.89 -12.74
CA PHE A 187 28.41 -0.08 -11.90
C PHE A 187 29.62 -0.88 -11.38
N ASP A 188 30.74 -0.17 -11.25
CA ASP A 188 31.99 -0.68 -10.72
C ASP A 188 31.79 -1.18 -9.28
N ASP A 189 32.33 -2.38 -9.01
CA ASP A 189 32.26 -3.03 -7.71
C ASP A 189 30.82 -3.23 -7.16
N ALA A 190 29.80 -3.20 -8.02
CA ALA A 190 28.41 -3.43 -7.62
C ALA A 190 28.19 -4.76 -6.90
N ASN A 191 28.94 -5.80 -7.27
CA ASN A 191 28.91 -7.10 -6.60
C ASN A 191 29.37 -7.00 -5.13
N LYS A 192 30.35 -6.13 -4.82
CA LYS A 192 30.78 -5.87 -3.44
C LYS A 192 29.74 -5.02 -2.71
N ALA A 193 29.21 -3.99 -3.37
CA ALA A 193 28.18 -3.12 -2.82
C ALA A 193 26.93 -3.92 -2.41
N LEU A 194 26.49 -4.89 -3.21
CA LEU A 194 25.29 -5.68 -2.95
C LEU A 194 25.53 -6.92 -2.08
N SER A 195 26.79 -7.27 -1.79
CA SER A 195 27.14 -8.52 -1.08
C SER A 195 26.59 -8.66 0.35
N ARG A 196 26.17 -7.55 0.96
CA ARG A 196 25.65 -7.49 2.34
C ARG A 196 24.17 -7.12 2.41
N LEU A 197 23.47 -7.13 1.28
CA LEU A 197 22.09 -6.71 1.20
C LEU A 197 21.18 -7.59 2.07
N GLU A 198 20.30 -6.94 2.83
CA GLU A 198 19.33 -7.55 3.74
C GLU A 198 17.89 -7.25 3.27
N ASN A 199 17.66 -6.06 2.72
CA ASN A 199 16.36 -5.59 2.25
C ASN A 199 16.43 -5.23 0.77
N PHE A 200 15.51 -5.78 -0.01
CA PHE A 200 15.39 -5.50 -1.43
C PHE A 200 13.95 -5.15 -1.79
N GLN A 201 13.77 -3.95 -2.32
CA GLN A 201 12.51 -3.45 -2.84
C GLN A 201 12.67 -3.10 -4.32
N PHE A 202 11.67 -3.50 -5.11
CA PHE A 202 11.65 -3.25 -6.54
C PHE A 202 10.24 -2.87 -7.00
N ASP A 203 10.09 -1.65 -7.49
CA ASP A 203 8.86 -1.09 -8.06
C ASP A 203 9.09 -0.74 -9.54
N TYR A 204 8.28 -1.29 -10.44
CA TYR A 204 8.38 -1.01 -11.86
C TYR A 204 6.99 -0.88 -12.50
N SER A 205 6.72 0.27 -13.12
CA SER A 205 5.50 0.52 -13.91
C SER A 205 5.76 1.14 -15.28
N GLY A 206 7.00 1.11 -15.78
CA GLY A 206 7.44 1.82 -16.99
C GLY A 206 7.00 1.25 -18.35
N TRP A 207 6.29 0.11 -18.41
CA TRP A 207 5.83 -0.41 -19.71
C TRP A 207 4.72 0.46 -20.29
N LYS A 208 5.04 1.17 -21.38
CA LYS A 208 4.02 1.87 -22.18
C LYS A 208 3.05 0.86 -22.79
N LEU A 209 1.76 1.01 -22.49
CA LEU A 209 0.66 0.14 -22.95
C LEU A 209 0.56 -0.04 -24.48
N ASN A 210 1.27 0.75 -25.29
CA ASN A 210 1.11 0.80 -26.75
C ASN A 210 2.42 0.73 -27.57
N ASP A 211 3.61 0.67 -26.97
CA ASP A 211 4.87 0.59 -27.72
C ASP A 211 5.38 -0.86 -27.80
N LEU A 212 5.44 -1.38 -29.03
CA LEU A 212 5.72 -2.80 -29.31
C LEU A 212 7.17 -3.09 -29.72
N ASP A 213 8.00 -2.09 -29.97
CA ASP A 213 9.33 -2.33 -30.55
C ASP A 213 10.42 -1.54 -29.80
N ASP A 214 11.27 -2.29 -29.07
CA ASP A 214 12.58 -1.93 -28.50
C ASP A 214 12.70 -1.57 -26.99
N ASP A 215 11.74 -1.99 -26.14
CA ASP A 215 11.89 -1.86 -24.69
C ASP A 215 12.86 -2.93 -24.12
N LYS A 216 14.00 -2.47 -23.55
CA LYS A 216 15.03 -3.30 -22.91
C LYS A 216 14.81 -3.52 -21.41
N SER A 217 13.72 -3.02 -20.84
CA SER A 217 13.47 -3.08 -19.41
C SER A 217 13.44 -4.51 -18.89
N SER A 218 12.82 -5.45 -19.60
CA SER A 218 12.79 -6.86 -19.18
C SER A 218 14.18 -7.51 -19.17
N GLU A 219 15.07 -7.13 -20.08
CA GLU A 219 16.48 -7.53 -20.10
C GLU A 219 17.22 -6.94 -18.91
N ILE A 220 17.09 -5.64 -18.65
CA ILE A 220 17.76 -4.94 -17.53
C ILE A 220 17.32 -5.53 -16.19
N ILE A 221 16.02 -5.69 -15.96
CA ILE A 221 15.46 -6.26 -14.73
C ILE A 221 15.96 -7.70 -14.54
N SER A 222 15.94 -8.50 -15.61
CA SER A 222 16.39 -9.89 -15.53
C SER A 222 17.89 -10.01 -15.28
N ASN A 223 18.69 -9.13 -15.87
CA ASN A 223 20.14 -9.08 -15.66
C ASN A 223 20.45 -8.66 -14.22
N LEU A 224 19.74 -7.66 -13.69
CA LEU A 224 19.84 -7.25 -12.29
C LEU A 224 19.55 -8.42 -11.34
N PHE A 225 18.41 -9.11 -11.48
CA PHE A 225 18.06 -10.22 -10.59
C PHE A 225 19.07 -11.37 -10.68
N ASN A 226 19.57 -11.68 -11.89
CA ASN A 226 20.63 -12.69 -12.06
C ASN A 226 21.95 -12.26 -11.40
N PHE A 227 22.35 -11.01 -11.56
CA PHE A 227 23.55 -10.44 -10.94
C PHE A 227 23.46 -10.48 -9.41
N MET A 228 22.32 -10.05 -8.87
CA MET A 228 22.04 -10.13 -7.44
C MET A 228 22.06 -11.58 -6.94
N ALA A 229 21.52 -12.54 -7.72
CA ALA A 229 21.57 -13.94 -7.34
C ALA A 229 23.00 -14.50 -7.21
N GLU A 230 23.99 -13.87 -7.87
CA GLU A 230 25.41 -14.26 -7.85
C GLU A 230 26.22 -13.61 -6.72
N CYS A 231 25.78 -12.46 -6.20
CA CYS A 231 26.55 -11.69 -5.20
C CYS A 231 25.82 -11.49 -3.86
N SER A 232 24.49 -11.46 -3.87
CA SER A 232 23.64 -11.20 -2.71
C SER A 232 23.06 -12.51 -2.19
N HIS A 233 23.45 -12.93 -0.98
CA HIS A 233 23.05 -14.22 -0.41
C HIS A 233 22.39 -14.11 0.98
N ASN A 234 22.20 -12.89 1.47
CA ASN A 234 21.69 -12.62 2.81
C ASN A 234 20.42 -11.75 2.80
N ILE A 235 19.75 -11.63 1.65
CA ILE A 235 18.50 -10.87 1.55
C ILE A 235 17.43 -11.61 2.36
N GLN A 236 16.85 -10.91 3.32
CA GLN A 236 15.84 -11.41 4.26
C GLN A 236 14.45 -10.87 3.94
N HIS A 237 14.36 -9.65 3.42
CA HIS A 237 13.09 -9.00 3.09
C HIS A 237 13.09 -8.64 1.61
N ILE A 238 12.11 -9.17 0.89
CA ILE A 238 11.94 -8.94 -0.54
C ILE A 238 10.55 -8.38 -0.79
N TYR A 239 10.48 -7.22 -1.44
CA TYR A 239 9.26 -6.64 -1.97
C TYR A 239 9.41 -6.49 -3.48
N ILE A 240 8.44 -7.01 -4.25
CA ILE A 240 8.35 -6.83 -5.70
C ILE A 240 6.96 -6.29 -6.05
N ASN A 241 6.95 -5.24 -6.87
CA ASN A 241 5.77 -4.69 -7.50
C ASN A 241 6.10 -4.30 -8.94
N ILE A 242 5.49 -5.00 -9.89
CA ILE A 242 5.74 -4.89 -11.32
C ILE A 242 4.36 -4.88 -12.00
N THR A 243 3.96 -3.70 -12.49
CA THR A 243 2.61 -3.43 -13.00
C THR A 243 2.58 -3.32 -14.53
N ASN A 244 1.45 -2.94 -15.14
CA ASN A 244 1.33 -2.66 -16.59
C ASN A 244 1.70 -3.82 -17.53
N LEU A 245 1.37 -5.03 -17.10
CA LEU A 245 1.79 -6.32 -17.68
C LEU A 245 1.04 -6.79 -18.94
N ALA A 246 0.16 -5.97 -19.52
CA ALA A 246 -0.74 -6.41 -20.57
C ALA A 246 0.00 -6.79 -21.87
N GLY A 247 -0.08 -8.07 -22.27
CA GLY A 247 0.50 -8.56 -23.54
C GLY A 247 2.00 -8.88 -23.49
N LYS A 248 2.61 -8.90 -22.31
CA LYS A 248 4.07 -9.05 -22.09
C LYS A 248 4.47 -10.43 -21.52
N ASP A 249 3.75 -11.50 -21.91
CA ASP A 249 3.90 -12.83 -21.30
C ASP A 249 5.32 -13.42 -21.37
N ASP A 250 6.01 -13.31 -22.51
CA ASP A 250 7.37 -13.86 -22.67
C ASP A 250 8.41 -13.09 -21.84
N GLU A 251 8.32 -11.76 -21.81
CA GLU A 251 9.16 -10.88 -21.00
C GLU A 251 8.98 -11.19 -19.50
N LEU A 252 7.73 -11.40 -19.06
CA LEU A 252 7.42 -11.78 -17.69
C LEU A 252 8.00 -13.13 -17.29
N VAL A 253 7.97 -14.12 -18.18
CA VAL A 253 8.58 -15.43 -17.91
C VAL A 253 10.08 -15.31 -17.73
N GLN A 254 10.75 -14.41 -18.47
CA GLN A 254 12.17 -14.14 -18.29
C GLN A 254 12.46 -13.54 -16.90
N ILE A 255 11.71 -12.52 -16.50
CA ILE A 255 11.83 -11.86 -15.19
C ILE A 255 11.50 -12.86 -14.06
N ALA A 256 10.45 -13.67 -14.21
CA ALA A 256 10.08 -14.67 -13.21
C ALA A 256 11.16 -15.73 -13.01
N LYS A 257 11.87 -16.13 -14.07
CA LYS A 257 12.99 -17.09 -13.97
C LYS A 257 14.20 -16.49 -13.25
N SER A 258 14.56 -15.25 -13.55
CA SER A 258 15.67 -14.56 -12.88
C SER A 258 15.32 -14.27 -11.42
N PHE A 259 14.08 -13.87 -11.12
CA PHE A 259 13.61 -13.66 -9.76
C PHE A 259 13.54 -14.95 -8.94
N LYS A 260 13.06 -16.05 -9.55
CA LYS A 260 13.15 -17.39 -8.96
C LYS A 260 14.59 -17.71 -8.56
N ARG A 261 15.56 -17.48 -9.45
CA ARG A 261 16.98 -17.74 -9.16
C ARG A 261 17.46 -16.89 -7.99
N LEU A 262 17.06 -15.60 -7.93
CA LEU A 262 17.37 -14.72 -6.80
C LEU A 262 16.85 -15.28 -5.47
N ILE A 263 15.59 -15.71 -5.41
CA ILE A 263 15.01 -16.32 -4.19
C ILE A 263 15.74 -17.59 -3.80
N GLU A 264 16.03 -18.48 -4.76
CA GLU A 264 16.66 -19.78 -4.50
C GLU A 264 18.10 -19.65 -3.98
N THR A 265 18.82 -18.57 -4.30
CA THR A 265 20.21 -18.36 -3.84
C THR A 265 20.32 -17.68 -2.48
N GLN A 266 19.21 -17.22 -1.89
CA GLN A 266 19.21 -16.61 -0.56
C GLN A 266 19.29 -17.67 0.55
N LYS A 267 20.07 -17.36 1.60
CA LYS A 267 20.25 -18.28 2.75
C LYS A 267 19.08 -18.32 3.73
N GLY A 268 18.16 -17.35 3.65
CA GLY A 268 17.01 -17.33 4.55
C GLY A 268 16.13 -16.10 4.38
N VAL A 269 15.34 -16.07 3.30
CA VAL A 269 14.28 -15.07 3.13
C VAL A 269 13.26 -15.25 4.26
N ARG A 270 12.97 -14.18 4.99
CA ARG A 270 11.99 -14.15 6.10
C ARG A 270 10.67 -13.56 5.67
N GLU A 271 10.71 -12.61 4.76
CA GLU A 271 9.56 -11.87 4.28
C GLU A 271 9.61 -11.76 2.77
N LEU A 272 8.51 -12.13 2.13
CA LEU A 272 8.31 -11.93 0.70
C LEU A 272 6.93 -11.30 0.46
N ILE A 273 6.95 -10.12 -0.14
CA ILE A 273 5.77 -9.38 -0.57
C ILE A 273 5.81 -9.31 -2.10
N ILE A 274 4.72 -9.76 -2.71
CA ILE A 274 4.51 -9.61 -4.15
C ILE A 274 3.18 -8.89 -4.33
N VAL A 275 3.23 -7.67 -4.85
CA VAL A 275 2.06 -6.81 -5.03
C VAL A 275 1.41 -7.13 -6.38
N GLU A 276 1.85 -6.47 -7.44
CA GLU A 276 1.54 -6.86 -8.80
C GLU A 276 2.77 -7.59 -9.35
N PHE A 277 2.63 -8.83 -9.80
CA PHE A 277 3.69 -9.57 -10.51
C PHE A 277 3.13 -10.91 -11.03
N TRP A 278 1.88 -10.88 -11.50
CA TRP A 278 1.14 -12.11 -11.76
C TRP A 278 0.72 -12.18 -13.22
N SER A 279 1.11 -13.27 -13.86
CA SER A 279 0.47 -13.79 -15.06
C SER A 279 0.12 -15.27 -14.83
N PRO A 280 -0.82 -15.84 -15.62
CA PRO A 280 -1.18 -17.25 -15.48
C PRO A 280 0.01 -18.23 -15.61
N TYR A 281 1.13 -17.80 -16.20
CA TYR A 281 2.28 -18.66 -16.50
C TYR A 281 3.42 -18.57 -15.47
N VAL A 282 3.54 -17.46 -14.73
CA VAL A 282 4.68 -17.23 -13.82
C VAL A 282 4.45 -17.80 -12.42
N ALA A 283 3.19 -18.00 -12.02
CA ALA A 283 2.84 -18.41 -10.66
C ALA A 283 3.54 -19.72 -10.23
N ASP A 284 3.56 -20.75 -11.10
CA ASP A 284 4.23 -22.01 -10.78
C ASP A 284 5.75 -21.84 -10.64
N ILE A 285 6.37 -21.01 -11.49
CA ILE A 285 7.82 -20.71 -11.42
C ILE A 285 8.15 -20.10 -10.06
N LEU A 286 7.37 -19.10 -9.65
CA LEU A 286 7.61 -18.36 -8.42
C LEU A 286 7.27 -19.15 -7.17
N PHE A 287 6.12 -19.83 -7.13
CA PHE A 287 5.75 -20.58 -5.93
C PHE A 287 6.69 -21.76 -5.67
N ASN A 288 7.17 -22.43 -6.72
CA ASN A 288 8.16 -23.50 -6.55
C ASN A 288 9.48 -22.99 -5.94
N SER A 289 9.86 -21.73 -6.18
CA SER A 289 11.05 -21.12 -5.55
C SER A 289 10.92 -21.00 -4.03
N LEU A 290 9.69 -20.88 -3.50
CA LEU A 290 9.43 -20.75 -2.06
C LEU A 290 9.79 -22.01 -1.28
N ILE A 291 9.80 -23.17 -1.93
CA ILE A 291 10.15 -24.45 -1.32
C ILE A 291 11.59 -24.43 -0.78
N CYS A 292 12.50 -23.71 -1.44
CA CYS A 292 13.88 -23.55 -0.95
C CYS A 292 13.95 -22.75 0.36
N GLN A 293 12.93 -21.95 0.66
CA GLN A 293 12.83 -21.08 1.84
C GLN A 293 11.91 -21.68 2.92
N TRP A 294 11.69 -23.01 2.89
CA TRP A 294 10.73 -23.72 3.75
C TRP A 294 10.88 -23.50 5.25
N ASN A 295 12.10 -23.25 5.75
CA ASN A 295 12.39 -23.05 7.17
C ASN A 295 12.75 -21.61 7.55
N SER A 296 12.85 -20.69 6.60
CA SER A 296 13.23 -19.30 6.83
C SER A 296 12.04 -18.35 6.72
N LEU A 297 11.10 -18.64 5.83
CA LEU A 297 10.01 -17.75 5.49
C LEU A 297 8.97 -17.70 6.61
N THR A 298 8.73 -16.50 7.13
CA THR A 298 7.79 -16.21 8.24
C THR A 298 6.62 -15.34 7.82
N PHE A 299 6.79 -14.54 6.77
CA PHE A 299 5.76 -13.64 6.25
C PHE A 299 5.65 -13.77 4.73
N LEU A 300 4.42 -13.99 4.27
CA LEU A 300 4.04 -13.95 2.86
C LEU A 300 2.87 -13.01 2.67
N LYS A 301 3.00 -12.10 1.69
CA LYS A 301 1.90 -11.25 1.26
C LYS A 301 1.79 -11.25 -0.25
N PHE A 302 0.58 -11.51 -0.73
CA PHE A 302 0.24 -11.47 -2.14
C PHE A 302 -0.91 -10.48 -2.35
N HIS A 303 -0.80 -9.61 -3.36
CA HIS A 303 -1.91 -8.77 -3.81
C HIS A 303 -2.43 -9.29 -5.13
N HIS A 304 -3.72 -9.08 -5.42
CA HIS A 304 -4.35 -9.39 -6.72
C HIS A 304 -4.19 -10.84 -7.21
N LEU A 305 -4.01 -11.81 -6.30
CA LEU A 305 -3.87 -13.21 -6.66
C LEU A 305 -5.20 -13.79 -7.18
N ASP A 306 -5.19 -14.45 -8.34
CA ASP A 306 -6.39 -15.13 -8.85
C ASP A 306 -6.58 -16.54 -8.26
N ILE A 307 -7.72 -17.17 -8.57
CA ILE A 307 -8.06 -18.50 -8.04
C ILE A 307 -7.16 -19.63 -8.57
N ASP A 308 -6.70 -19.55 -9.81
CA ASP A 308 -5.89 -20.59 -10.43
C ASP A 308 -4.46 -20.52 -9.90
N GLN A 309 -3.93 -19.32 -9.70
CA GLN A 309 -2.69 -19.05 -8.99
C GLN A 309 -2.77 -19.55 -7.54
N PHE A 310 -3.86 -19.24 -6.82
CA PHE A 310 -4.02 -19.73 -5.45
C PHE A 310 -4.01 -21.25 -5.36
N ARG A 311 -4.62 -21.93 -6.33
CA ARG A 311 -4.61 -23.40 -6.39
C ARG A 311 -3.20 -23.98 -6.52
N ILE A 312 -2.29 -23.28 -7.19
CA ILE A 312 -0.88 -23.67 -7.32
C ILE A 312 -0.14 -23.41 -6.00
N LEU A 313 -0.47 -22.33 -5.28
CA LEU A 313 0.11 -22.02 -3.97
C LEU A 313 -0.33 -23.00 -2.87
N LEU A 314 -1.58 -23.46 -2.89
CA LEU A 314 -2.18 -24.28 -1.82
C LEU A 314 -1.35 -25.52 -1.41
N PRO A 315 -0.80 -26.33 -2.33
CA PRO A 315 0.06 -27.47 -1.98
C PRO A 315 1.41 -27.07 -1.37
N ILE A 316 1.87 -25.84 -1.56
CA ILE A 316 3.19 -25.36 -1.11
C ILE A 316 3.11 -24.80 0.31
N LEU A 317 1.99 -24.17 0.70
CA LEU A 317 1.84 -23.60 2.05
C LEU A 317 2.18 -24.57 3.19
N PRO A 318 1.78 -25.86 3.17
CA PRO A 318 2.16 -26.81 4.23
C PRO A 318 3.66 -27.14 4.29
N ILE A 319 4.43 -26.86 3.23
CA ILE A 319 5.88 -27.06 3.18
C ILE A 319 6.60 -25.96 3.97
N LEU A 320 6.02 -24.75 4.02
CA LEU A 320 6.59 -23.57 4.67
C LEU A 320 6.37 -23.63 6.20
N VAL A 321 7.16 -24.44 6.89
CA VAL A 321 6.89 -24.85 8.29
C VAL A 321 6.92 -23.71 9.31
N ASN A 322 7.64 -22.62 9.00
CA ASN A 322 7.78 -21.45 9.87
C ASN A 322 6.94 -20.25 9.42
N LEU A 323 6.03 -20.42 8.44
CA LEU A 323 5.19 -19.34 7.96
C LEU A 323 4.18 -18.94 9.06
N GLU A 324 4.37 -17.76 9.64
CA GLU A 324 3.54 -17.22 10.73
C GLU A 324 2.42 -16.34 10.18
N THR A 325 2.70 -15.58 9.12
CA THR A 325 1.77 -14.62 8.53
C THR A 325 1.61 -14.88 7.04
N LEU A 326 0.36 -15.09 6.61
CA LEU A 326 -0.04 -15.18 5.21
C LEU A 326 -1.15 -14.16 4.97
N GLN A 327 -0.86 -13.15 4.16
CA GLN A 327 -1.79 -12.06 3.83
C GLN A 327 -2.15 -12.10 2.36
N PHE A 328 -3.44 -11.92 2.07
CA PHE A 328 -3.90 -11.71 0.72
C PHE A 328 -4.68 -10.39 0.66
N LEU A 329 -4.25 -9.47 -0.22
CA LEU A 329 -5.02 -8.27 -0.53
C LEU A 329 -5.91 -8.56 -1.76
N ASP A 330 -7.15 -8.05 -1.73
CA ASP A 330 -8.15 -8.21 -2.80
C ASP A 330 -8.52 -9.65 -3.18
N PHE A 331 -8.33 -10.59 -2.25
CA PHE A 331 -8.55 -12.02 -2.47
C PHE A 331 -9.98 -12.51 -2.20
N ILE A 332 -10.92 -11.58 -2.00
CA ILE A 332 -12.31 -11.94 -1.74
C ILE A 332 -12.96 -12.63 -2.94
N VAL A 333 -12.58 -12.26 -4.17
CA VAL A 333 -13.17 -12.82 -5.39
C VAL A 333 -12.87 -14.32 -5.54
N PRO A 334 -11.60 -14.78 -5.42
CA PRO A 334 -11.29 -16.21 -5.33
C PRO A 334 -12.05 -16.94 -4.22
N ILE A 335 -12.19 -16.35 -3.02
CA ILE A 335 -12.96 -16.95 -1.92
C ILE A 335 -14.42 -17.14 -2.34
N LEU A 336 -15.06 -16.15 -2.96
CA LEU A 336 -16.43 -16.25 -3.45
C LEU A 336 -16.58 -17.36 -4.51
N GLN A 337 -15.61 -17.48 -5.42
CA GLN A 337 -15.57 -18.54 -6.44
C GLN A 337 -15.37 -19.93 -5.81
N MET A 338 -14.52 -20.07 -4.79
CA MET A 338 -14.26 -21.32 -4.08
C MET A 338 -15.42 -21.75 -3.17
N SER A 339 -16.15 -20.79 -2.59
CA SER A 339 -17.26 -21.03 -1.64
C SER A 339 -18.52 -21.69 -2.27
N ASN A 340 -18.45 -21.97 -3.58
CA ASN A 340 -19.36 -22.74 -4.43
C ASN A 340 -20.61 -23.38 -3.76
N LYS A 341 -21.80 -23.02 -4.32
CA LYS A 341 -23.16 -23.60 -4.17
C LYS A 341 -23.78 -23.68 -2.78
N ASN A 342 -23.00 -23.72 -1.71
CA ASN A 342 -23.52 -23.85 -0.34
C ASN A 342 -23.47 -22.55 0.46
N LEU A 343 -22.80 -21.51 -0.04
CA LEU A 343 -22.78 -20.21 0.64
C LEU A 343 -24.20 -19.66 0.71
N ARG A 344 -24.75 -19.59 1.93
CA ARG A 344 -26.10 -19.10 2.20
C ARG A 344 -26.12 -17.72 2.82
N SER A 345 -25.03 -17.32 3.46
CA SER A 345 -24.91 -16.04 4.17
C SER A 345 -23.59 -15.39 3.80
N LEU A 346 -23.65 -14.11 3.41
CA LEU A 346 -22.48 -13.31 3.05
C LEU A 346 -22.60 -11.92 3.68
N TYR A 347 -21.56 -11.52 4.40
CA TYR A 347 -21.40 -10.20 4.99
C TYR A 347 -20.09 -9.62 4.48
N LEU A 348 -20.14 -8.42 3.91
CA LEU A 348 -18.96 -7.73 3.39
C LEU A 348 -19.03 -6.24 3.74
N GLU A 349 -17.88 -5.71 4.18
CA GLU A 349 -17.63 -4.28 4.33
C GLU A 349 -16.83 -3.77 3.13
N ASP A 350 -16.86 -2.46 2.91
CA ASP A 350 -16.12 -1.77 1.84
C ASP A 350 -16.30 -2.39 0.44
N VAL A 351 -17.56 -2.61 0.07
CA VAL A 351 -17.93 -3.29 -1.17
C VAL A 351 -17.89 -2.33 -2.36
N THR A 352 -17.09 -2.70 -3.37
CA THR A 352 -16.96 -1.99 -4.66
C THR A 352 -17.94 -2.54 -5.72
N PRO A 353 -18.24 -1.77 -6.79
CA PRO A 353 -19.11 -2.25 -7.87
C PRO A 353 -18.61 -3.53 -8.56
N SER A 354 -17.29 -3.70 -8.71
CA SER A 354 -16.70 -4.92 -9.26
C SER A 354 -16.97 -6.13 -8.37
N LEU A 355 -16.89 -5.99 -7.05
CA LEU A 355 -17.21 -7.07 -6.11
C LEU A 355 -18.70 -7.45 -6.16
N ILE A 356 -19.61 -6.49 -6.32
CA ILE A 356 -21.06 -6.76 -6.50
C ILE A 356 -21.30 -7.66 -7.72
N GLN A 357 -20.63 -7.37 -8.83
CA GLN A 357 -20.70 -8.19 -10.03
C GLN A 357 -20.21 -9.62 -9.76
N GLN A 358 -19.11 -9.77 -9.02
CA GLN A 358 -18.57 -11.09 -8.67
C GLN A 358 -19.48 -11.88 -7.73
N ILE A 359 -20.17 -11.23 -6.78
CA ILE A 359 -21.18 -11.91 -5.95
C ILE A 359 -22.31 -12.46 -6.84
N GLY A 360 -22.77 -11.70 -7.83
CA GLY A 360 -23.84 -12.14 -8.75
C GLY A 360 -23.43 -13.32 -9.62
N ASN A 361 -22.16 -13.35 -10.04
CA ASN A 361 -21.62 -14.42 -10.85
C ASN A 361 -21.45 -15.73 -10.06
N ASN A 362 -21.05 -15.64 -8.78
CA ASN A 362 -20.56 -16.79 -8.01
C ASN A 362 -21.53 -17.28 -6.92
N CYS A 363 -22.42 -16.43 -6.40
CA CYS A 363 -23.18 -16.69 -5.17
C CYS A 363 -24.71 -16.70 -5.34
N ARG A 364 -25.24 -17.43 -6.32
CA ARG A 364 -26.69 -17.42 -6.68
C ARG A 364 -27.65 -18.01 -5.64
N TYR A 365 -27.15 -18.74 -4.64
CA TYR A 365 -27.97 -19.44 -3.63
C TYR A 365 -28.01 -18.72 -2.27
N LEU A 366 -27.54 -17.48 -2.21
CA LEU A 366 -27.58 -16.68 -0.99
C LEU A 366 -29.02 -16.51 -0.48
N THR A 367 -29.15 -16.65 0.82
CA THR A 367 -30.37 -16.43 1.60
C THR A 367 -30.25 -15.21 2.51
N HIS A 368 -29.01 -14.87 2.91
CA HIS A 368 -28.69 -13.70 3.71
C HIS A 368 -27.54 -12.95 3.05
N LEU A 369 -27.73 -11.65 2.80
CA LEU A 369 -26.73 -10.77 2.23
C LEU A 369 -26.69 -9.47 3.02
N SER A 370 -25.51 -9.01 3.37
CA SER A 370 -25.28 -7.73 4.02
C SER A 370 -24.07 -7.06 3.40
N LEU A 371 -24.24 -5.82 2.92
CA LEU A 371 -23.21 -5.08 2.21
C LEU A 371 -23.08 -3.67 2.78
N THR A 372 -21.86 -3.22 3.02
CA THR A 372 -21.52 -1.81 3.24
C THR A 372 -20.84 -1.28 1.99
N LEU A 373 -21.42 -0.26 1.35
CA LEU A 373 -20.90 0.34 0.12
C LEU A 373 -19.80 1.36 0.44
N VAL A 374 -18.74 1.35 -0.37
CA VAL A 374 -17.71 2.43 -0.36
C VAL A 374 -18.25 3.69 -1.05
N THR A 375 -19.07 3.50 -2.09
CA THR A 375 -19.61 4.60 -2.89
C THR A 375 -20.79 5.26 -2.19
N PRO A 376 -20.94 6.59 -2.30
CA PRO A 376 -22.10 7.30 -1.75
C PRO A 376 -23.40 6.89 -2.46
N GLU A 377 -23.32 6.64 -3.77
CA GLU A 377 -24.42 6.22 -4.62
C GLU A 377 -24.58 4.69 -4.64
N ILE A 378 -25.82 4.23 -4.80
CA ILE A 378 -26.09 2.81 -5.01
C ILE A 378 -25.85 2.45 -6.48
N PRO A 379 -24.90 1.55 -6.78
CA PRO A 379 -24.59 1.19 -8.17
C PRO A 379 -25.68 0.31 -8.80
N ASP A 380 -25.96 0.53 -10.08
CA ASP A 380 -26.96 -0.25 -10.87
C ASP A 380 -26.67 -1.77 -10.88
N LEU A 381 -25.39 -2.14 -10.73
CA LEU A 381 -24.97 -3.54 -10.57
C LEU A 381 -25.62 -4.22 -9.37
N LEU A 382 -25.95 -3.47 -8.31
CA LEU A 382 -26.66 -4.01 -7.14
C LEU A 382 -28.09 -4.42 -7.52
N PHE A 383 -28.75 -3.67 -8.41
CA PHE A 383 -30.10 -4.01 -8.87
C PHE A 383 -30.08 -5.32 -9.63
N THR A 384 -29.08 -5.48 -10.49
CA THR A 384 -28.85 -6.73 -11.25
C THR A 384 -28.55 -7.90 -10.31
N LEU A 385 -27.72 -7.68 -9.29
CA LEU A 385 -27.44 -8.69 -8.26
C LEU A 385 -28.73 -9.13 -7.55
N LEU A 386 -29.53 -8.20 -7.02
CA LEU A 386 -30.73 -8.51 -6.26
C LEU A 386 -31.74 -9.30 -7.09
N ARG A 387 -31.97 -8.91 -8.36
CA ARG A 387 -32.81 -9.66 -9.30
C ARG A 387 -32.32 -11.10 -9.52
N SER A 388 -31.01 -11.35 -9.44
CA SER A 388 -30.45 -12.69 -9.59
C SER A 388 -30.63 -13.58 -8.35
N LEU A 389 -30.75 -13.00 -7.15
CA LEU A 389 -30.80 -13.71 -5.87
C LEU A 389 -32.22 -14.13 -5.46
N GLN A 390 -32.80 -15.07 -6.20
CA GLN A 390 -34.20 -15.52 -6.01
C GLN A 390 -34.50 -16.19 -4.65
N ASN A 391 -33.47 -16.60 -3.90
CA ASN A 391 -33.61 -17.25 -2.60
C ASN A 391 -33.34 -16.30 -1.43
N LEU A 392 -33.13 -15.01 -1.68
CA LEU A 392 -32.79 -14.04 -0.65
C LEU A 392 -33.98 -13.82 0.31
N ILE A 393 -33.72 -14.02 1.60
CA ILE A 393 -34.70 -13.87 2.69
C ILE A 393 -34.33 -12.67 3.56
N HIS A 394 -33.03 -12.37 3.67
CA HIS A 394 -32.49 -11.27 4.45
C HIS A 394 -31.53 -10.45 3.61
N PHE A 395 -31.76 -9.15 3.56
CA PHE A 395 -30.88 -8.20 2.87
C PHE A 395 -30.65 -6.99 3.75
N SER A 396 -29.40 -6.55 3.86
CA SER A 396 -29.03 -5.31 4.52
C SER A 396 -28.04 -4.52 3.69
N LEU A 397 -28.26 -3.21 3.60
CA LEU A 397 -27.44 -2.30 2.82
C LEU A 397 -27.08 -1.07 3.66
N TYR A 398 -25.79 -0.79 3.76
CA TYR A 398 -25.27 0.31 4.54
C TYR A 398 -24.44 1.24 3.64
N SER A 399 -24.60 2.55 3.83
CA SER A 399 -23.71 3.58 3.31
C SER A 399 -23.42 4.58 4.42
N ASN A 400 -22.17 5.04 4.50
CA ASN A 400 -21.76 6.08 5.45
C ASN A 400 -21.86 7.49 4.85
N SER A 401 -22.41 7.61 3.64
CA SER A 401 -22.64 8.91 2.99
C SER A 401 -23.77 9.71 3.65
N THR A 402 -23.62 11.04 3.63
CA THR A 402 -24.65 12.01 4.03
C THR A 402 -25.46 12.51 2.83
N GLU A 403 -25.24 11.96 1.64
CA GLU A 403 -25.95 12.36 0.41
C GLU A 403 -27.04 11.35 0.04
N CYS A 404 -28.07 11.81 -0.66
CA CYS A 404 -29.11 10.93 -1.20
C CYS A 404 -28.47 9.90 -2.14
N PRO A 405 -28.66 8.58 -1.91
CA PRO A 405 -27.94 7.55 -2.67
C PRO A 405 -28.50 7.31 -4.08
N PHE A 406 -29.54 8.03 -4.49
CA PHE A 406 -30.22 7.87 -5.77
C PHE A 406 -30.04 9.11 -6.66
N LEU A 407 -29.40 8.92 -7.81
CA LEU A 407 -29.18 9.98 -8.81
C LEU A 407 -30.45 10.44 -9.53
N SER A 408 -31.46 9.57 -9.62
CA SER A 408 -32.70 9.84 -10.34
C SER A 408 -33.87 9.03 -9.79
N THR A 409 -35.09 9.46 -10.10
CA THR A 409 -36.31 8.69 -9.80
C THR A 409 -36.31 7.33 -10.49
N ASP A 410 -35.65 7.20 -11.65
CA ASP A 410 -35.51 5.92 -12.35
C ASP A 410 -34.63 4.95 -11.55
N SER A 411 -33.49 5.41 -11.03
CA SER A 411 -32.61 4.61 -10.15
C SER A 411 -33.36 4.13 -8.89
N LEU A 412 -34.13 5.02 -8.25
CA LEU A 412 -34.98 4.66 -7.11
C LEU A 412 -36.04 3.60 -7.49
N THR A 413 -36.67 3.75 -8.65
CA THR A 413 -37.66 2.78 -9.16
C THR A 413 -37.01 1.42 -9.41
N GLN A 414 -35.88 1.40 -10.12
CA GLN A 414 -35.15 0.17 -10.43
C GLN A 414 -34.67 -0.56 -9.17
N PHE A 415 -34.17 0.16 -8.16
CA PHE A 415 -33.80 -0.42 -6.87
C PHE A 415 -35.00 -1.02 -6.14
N SER A 416 -36.10 -0.27 -6.07
CA SER A 416 -37.33 -0.70 -5.39
C SER A 416 -37.91 -1.98 -6.02
N GLU A 417 -37.91 -2.06 -7.35
CA GLU A 417 -38.38 -3.23 -8.10
C GLU A 417 -37.39 -4.40 -8.09
N ALA A 418 -36.10 -4.16 -7.85
CA ALA A 418 -35.08 -5.20 -7.78
C ALA A 418 -35.15 -6.03 -6.49
N ILE A 419 -35.83 -5.54 -5.45
CA ILE A 419 -35.98 -6.27 -4.19
C ILE A 419 -36.73 -7.61 -4.41
N PRO A 420 -36.13 -8.77 -4.07
CA PRO A 420 -36.76 -10.06 -4.30
C PRO A 420 -38.05 -10.26 -3.50
N GLU A 421 -39.09 -10.82 -4.12
CA GLU A 421 -40.40 -11.00 -3.46
C GLU A 421 -40.35 -11.89 -2.20
N ARG A 422 -39.36 -12.80 -2.10
CA ARG A 422 -39.17 -13.70 -0.96
C ARG A 422 -38.50 -13.02 0.23
N LEU A 423 -38.03 -11.79 0.07
CA LEU A 423 -37.36 -11.04 1.12
C LEU A 423 -38.32 -10.80 2.29
N LYS A 424 -37.87 -11.17 3.49
CA LYS A 424 -38.63 -11.00 4.74
C LYS A 424 -37.99 -9.95 5.64
N TYR A 425 -36.68 -9.84 5.60
CA TYR A 425 -35.94 -8.84 6.35
C TYR A 425 -35.27 -7.89 5.36
N PHE A 426 -35.56 -6.60 5.50
CA PHE A 426 -34.86 -5.54 4.77
C PHE A 426 -34.31 -4.52 5.77
N GLY A 427 -32.99 -4.35 5.77
CA GLY A 427 -32.29 -3.38 6.60
C GLY A 427 -31.56 -2.34 5.76
N VAL A 428 -31.69 -1.06 6.10
CA VAL A 428 -31.00 0.02 5.41
C VAL A 428 -30.41 1.04 6.36
N LYS A 429 -29.17 1.44 6.09
CA LYS A 429 -28.58 2.70 6.59
C LYS A 429 -28.25 3.56 5.38
N LEU A 430 -29.20 4.41 5.01
CA LEU A 430 -29.11 5.28 3.83
C LEU A 430 -29.65 6.66 4.19
N HIS A 431 -29.09 7.70 3.60
CA HIS A 431 -29.58 9.07 3.76
C HIS A 431 -30.83 9.28 2.86
N ILE A 432 -31.99 8.88 3.37
CA ILE A 432 -33.29 8.97 2.69
C ILE A 432 -34.33 9.70 3.56
N ASP A 433 -35.15 10.53 2.94
CA ASP A 433 -36.26 11.22 3.58
C ASP A 433 -37.55 10.37 3.58
N ALA A 434 -38.63 10.91 4.16
CA ALA A 434 -39.92 10.24 4.24
C ALA A 434 -40.56 10.01 2.85
N CYS A 435 -40.36 10.92 1.89
CA CYS A 435 -40.92 10.82 0.54
C CYS A 435 -40.26 9.69 -0.25
N ILE A 436 -38.94 9.57 -0.17
CA ILE A 436 -38.17 8.49 -0.80
C ILE A 436 -38.53 7.15 -0.18
N LEU A 437 -38.65 7.09 1.15
CA LEU A 437 -39.09 5.88 1.84
C LEU A 437 -40.50 5.47 1.40
N GLU A 438 -41.45 6.42 1.37
CA GLU A 438 -42.84 6.14 0.94
C GLU A 438 -42.88 5.62 -0.50
N PHE A 439 -42.11 6.24 -1.41
CA PHE A 439 -42.00 5.78 -2.79
C PHE A 439 -41.43 4.35 -2.86
N PHE A 440 -40.30 4.09 -2.19
CA PHE A 440 -39.68 2.76 -2.15
C PHE A 440 -40.65 1.69 -1.64
N LEU A 441 -41.31 1.96 -0.50
CA LEU A 441 -42.22 1.01 0.13
C LEU A 441 -43.47 0.72 -0.73
N ASN A 442 -43.94 1.69 -1.51
CA ASN A 442 -45.06 1.51 -2.44
C ASN A 442 -44.69 0.68 -3.68
N GLN A 443 -43.44 0.76 -4.14
CA GLN A 443 -42.95 0.03 -5.32
C GLN A 443 -42.37 -1.36 -4.96
N CYS A 444 -41.92 -1.54 -3.73
CA CYS A 444 -41.35 -2.80 -3.24
C CYS A 444 -42.41 -3.91 -3.20
N ARG A 445 -42.20 -4.99 -3.97
CA ARG A 445 -43.13 -6.13 -4.04
C ARG A 445 -42.97 -7.13 -2.89
N ALA A 446 -41.89 -7.02 -2.12
CA ALA A 446 -41.61 -7.94 -1.02
C ALA A 446 -42.56 -7.70 0.16
N LYS A 447 -43.15 -8.78 0.66
CA LYS A 447 -43.98 -8.75 1.88
C LYS A 447 -43.10 -8.85 3.10
N LEU A 448 -42.52 -7.71 3.48
CA LEU A 448 -41.56 -7.64 4.58
C LEU A 448 -42.20 -8.05 5.92
N HIS A 449 -41.44 -8.80 6.71
CA HIS A 449 -41.73 -9.11 8.11
C HIS A 449 -40.95 -8.20 9.06
N VAL A 450 -39.74 -7.82 8.66
CA VAL A 450 -38.88 -6.92 9.42
C VAL A 450 -38.39 -5.83 8.49
N LEU A 451 -38.62 -4.58 8.89
CA LEU A 451 -38.08 -3.40 8.23
C LEU A 451 -37.17 -2.68 9.21
N ALA A 452 -35.87 -2.67 8.93
CA ALA A 452 -34.88 -2.00 9.76
C ALA A 452 -34.36 -0.74 9.05
N ILE A 453 -34.53 0.41 9.68
CA ILE A 453 -34.09 1.70 9.15
C ILE A 453 -33.16 2.36 10.17
N TYR A 454 -31.89 2.37 9.83
CA TYR A 454 -30.85 3.02 10.59
C TYR A 454 -30.58 4.40 9.99
N ARG A 455 -30.84 5.46 10.76
CA ARG A 455 -30.58 6.85 10.33
C ARG A 455 -29.71 7.54 11.36
N SER A 456 -28.87 8.46 10.88
CA SER A 456 -28.15 9.44 11.71
C SER A 456 -28.98 10.69 11.97
N GLU A 457 -30.05 10.91 11.20
CA GLU A 457 -30.93 12.07 11.29
C GLU A 457 -32.11 11.85 12.23
N ILE A 458 -32.67 12.95 12.76
CA ILE A 458 -33.85 12.91 13.61
C ILE A 458 -35.04 12.38 12.82
N VAL A 459 -35.70 11.36 13.37
CA VAL A 459 -36.94 10.80 12.82
C VAL A 459 -38.09 11.77 13.11
N ASP A 460 -38.67 12.32 12.05
CA ASP A 460 -39.81 13.23 12.15
C ASP A 460 -41.16 12.50 12.08
N ASN A 461 -42.24 13.24 12.34
CA ASN A 461 -43.60 12.66 12.34
C ASN A 461 -44.01 12.16 10.95
N LEU A 462 -43.55 12.80 9.87
CA LEU A 462 -43.87 12.39 8.51
C LEU A 462 -43.28 11.00 8.22
N PHE A 463 -42.05 10.75 8.66
CA PHE A 463 -41.39 9.46 8.53
C PHE A 463 -42.11 8.35 9.32
N LEU A 464 -42.53 8.65 10.55
CA LEU A 464 -43.32 7.72 11.36
C LEU A 464 -44.68 7.41 10.73
N ASP A 465 -45.35 8.42 10.15
CA ASP A 465 -46.62 8.25 9.45
C ASP A 465 -46.50 7.32 8.23
N VAL A 466 -45.41 7.45 7.47
CA VAL A 466 -45.12 6.55 6.32
C VAL A 466 -44.97 5.11 6.79
N LEU A 467 -44.18 4.89 7.84
CA LEU A 467 -43.99 3.56 8.44
C LEU A 467 -45.28 2.96 8.97
N TYR A 468 -46.08 3.78 9.67
CA TYR A 468 -47.38 3.37 10.19
C TYR A 468 -48.35 2.96 9.07
N LYS A 469 -48.45 3.77 8.01
CA LYS A 469 -49.29 3.46 6.85
C LYS A 469 -48.85 2.17 6.17
N TYR A 470 -47.54 1.99 5.95
CA TYR A 470 -47.00 0.78 5.35
C TYR A 470 -47.31 -0.47 6.20
N ALA A 471 -47.07 -0.40 7.51
CA ALA A 471 -47.34 -1.49 8.45
C ALA A 471 -48.81 -1.93 8.38
N LYS A 472 -49.73 -0.96 8.37
CA LYS A 472 -51.18 -1.19 8.28
C LYS A 472 -51.60 -1.79 6.93
N ASN A 473 -50.94 -1.38 5.83
CA ASN A 473 -51.32 -1.77 4.48
C ASN A 473 -50.82 -3.17 4.09
N VAL A 474 -49.59 -3.54 4.48
CA VAL A 474 -48.98 -4.81 4.03
C VAL A 474 -49.43 -6.00 4.89
N GLY A 475 -49.70 -5.78 6.19
CA GLY A 475 -50.21 -6.81 7.11
C GLY A 475 -49.27 -7.99 7.40
N SER A 476 -48.14 -8.12 6.70
CA SER A 476 -47.10 -9.12 6.98
C SER A 476 -46.01 -8.63 7.93
N LEU A 477 -45.94 -7.31 8.14
CA LEU A 477 -44.90 -6.67 8.93
C LEU A 477 -45.11 -6.99 10.41
N LYS A 478 -44.06 -7.51 11.06
CA LYS A 478 -44.07 -7.94 12.47
C LYS A 478 -43.20 -7.06 13.34
N LYS A 479 -42.13 -6.50 12.76
CA LYS A 479 -41.12 -5.73 13.49
C LYS A 479 -40.63 -4.56 12.64
N ILE A 480 -40.55 -3.37 13.23
CA ILE A 480 -39.83 -2.23 12.67
C ILE A 480 -38.66 -1.91 13.61
N LEU A 481 -37.45 -1.79 13.06
CA LEU A 481 -36.26 -1.39 13.81
C LEU A 481 -35.87 0.02 13.39
N ILE A 482 -35.69 0.92 14.35
CA ILE A 482 -35.24 2.30 14.08
C ILE A 482 -34.15 2.69 15.07
N ASN A 483 -33.09 3.35 14.59
CA ASN A 483 -32.10 3.99 15.47
C ASN A 483 -32.73 5.18 16.21
N TRP A 484 -32.45 5.29 17.50
CA TRP A 484 -33.10 6.28 18.35
C TRP A 484 -32.09 7.15 19.10
N ASP A 485 -32.18 8.47 18.88
CA ASP A 485 -31.43 9.49 19.64
C ASP A 485 -32.33 10.56 20.33
N GLY A 486 -33.68 10.41 20.43
CA GLY A 486 -34.58 11.49 20.91
C GLY A 486 -35.80 11.12 21.81
N VAL A 487 -35.90 11.78 22.97
CA VAL A 487 -36.88 11.70 24.09
C VAL A 487 -38.27 11.02 23.87
N ILE A 488 -38.55 10.01 24.71
CA ILE A 488 -39.70 9.07 24.87
C ILE A 488 -41.14 9.65 24.81
N GLY A 489 -41.32 10.98 24.73
CA GLY A 489 -42.64 11.63 24.89
C GLY A 489 -43.62 11.44 23.73
N VAL A 490 -43.14 11.42 22.48
CA VAL A 490 -44.01 11.47 21.28
C VAL A 490 -44.52 10.09 20.86
N LEU A 491 -43.75 9.03 21.10
CA LEU A 491 -44.16 7.66 20.80
C LEU A 491 -45.30 7.14 21.68
N LYS A 492 -45.43 7.66 22.91
CA LYS A 492 -46.57 7.32 23.78
C LYS A 492 -47.92 7.84 23.28
N THR A 493 -47.93 8.87 22.44
CA THR A 493 -49.18 9.48 21.92
C THR A 493 -49.73 8.80 20.67
N MET A 494 -48.93 8.02 19.92
CA MET A 494 -49.36 7.39 18.67
C MET A 494 -49.59 5.86 18.78
N VAL A 495 -49.50 5.27 19.97
CA VAL A 495 -49.25 3.84 20.10
C VAL A 495 -50.14 3.16 21.13
N ASN A 496 -51.09 2.34 20.66
CA ASN A 496 -51.70 1.26 21.45
C ASN A 496 -51.20 -0.14 21.02
N VAL A 497 -50.11 -0.22 20.24
CA VAL A 497 -49.67 -1.46 19.59
C VAL A 497 -48.18 -1.76 19.74
N ILE A 498 -47.35 -0.81 20.18
CA ILE A 498 -45.90 -0.95 20.17
C ILE A 498 -45.36 -1.10 21.60
N TYR A 499 -44.67 -2.21 21.85
CA TYR A 499 -43.92 -2.45 23.09
C TYR A 499 -42.43 -2.43 22.80
N ASP A 500 -41.67 -1.70 23.61
CA ASP A 500 -40.21 -1.72 23.62
C ASP A 500 -39.72 -3.13 23.97
N VAL A 501 -38.96 -3.73 23.07
CA VAL A 501 -38.04 -4.83 23.39
C VAL A 501 -36.67 -4.39 22.88
N VAL A 502 -35.64 -4.54 23.70
CA VAL A 502 -34.25 -4.38 23.23
C VAL A 502 -33.74 -5.80 23.02
N ASP A 503 -33.62 -6.23 21.76
CA ASP A 503 -33.05 -7.52 21.40
C ASP A 503 -31.62 -7.35 20.86
N PRO A 504 -30.59 -7.54 21.70
CA PRO A 504 -29.19 -7.46 21.27
C PRO A 504 -28.72 -8.69 20.45
N SER A 505 -29.60 -9.63 20.11
CA SER A 505 -29.21 -10.95 19.60
C SER A 505 -29.32 -11.17 18.08
N HIS A 506 -29.50 -10.15 17.24
CA HIS A 506 -29.43 -10.34 15.78
C HIS A 506 -27.98 -10.23 15.26
N PRO A 507 -27.30 -11.34 14.94
CA PRO A 507 -25.88 -11.33 14.57
C PRO A 507 -25.62 -10.79 13.15
N PHE A 508 -26.66 -10.33 12.45
CA PHE A 508 -26.60 -9.85 11.07
C PHE A 508 -26.78 -8.33 10.92
N SER A 509 -26.84 -7.56 12.03
CA SER A 509 -26.97 -6.09 11.97
C SER A 509 -25.64 -5.35 11.83
N GLY A 510 -24.49 -6.05 11.80
CA GLY A 510 -23.13 -5.52 11.58
C GLY A 510 -22.59 -4.61 12.69
N TRP A 511 -23.45 -3.92 13.42
CA TRP A 511 -23.12 -2.89 14.39
C TRP A 511 -24.15 -2.93 15.53
N ILE A 512 -23.70 -2.84 16.78
CA ILE A 512 -24.57 -2.71 17.96
C ILE A 512 -25.08 -1.25 17.98
N TRP A 513 -26.19 -0.99 17.32
CA TRP A 513 -26.89 0.28 17.48
C TRP A 513 -27.90 0.16 18.63
N ASN A 514 -28.11 1.26 19.37
CA ASN A 514 -29.25 1.39 20.27
C ASN A 514 -30.52 1.52 19.42
N SER A 515 -31.01 0.39 18.91
CA SER A 515 -32.26 0.34 18.15
C SER A 515 -33.43 0.06 19.09
N ILE A 516 -34.59 0.61 18.74
CA ILE A 516 -35.84 0.30 19.42
C ILE A 516 -36.66 -0.62 18.54
N ASP A 517 -37.07 -1.76 19.13
CA ASP A 517 -37.93 -2.72 18.47
C ASP A 517 -39.38 -2.25 18.56
N LEU A 518 -39.98 -1.94 17.42
CA LEU A 518 -41.40 -1.66 17.34
C LEU A 518 -42.12 -2.94 16.88
N ILE A 519 -42.81 -3.63 17.80
CA ILE A 519 -43.64 -4.80 17.47
C ILE A 519 -44.97 -4.33 16.86
N VAL A 520 -45.35 -4.91 15.72
CA VAL A 520 -46.60 -4.62 15.01
C VAL A 520 -47.56 -5.79 15.24
N PHE A 521 -48.72 -5.55 15.87
CA PHE A 521 -49.80 -6.55 16.06
C PHE A 521 -50.88 -6.44 14.98
#